data_AF-A0A5B9GMQ5-F1
#
_entry.id   AF-A0A5B9GMQ5-F1
#
_cell.length_a   1.000
_cell.length_b   1.000
_cell.length_c   1.000
_cell.angle_alpha   90.00
_cell.angle_beta   90.00
_cell.angle_gamma   90.00
#
_symmetry.space_group_name_H-M   'P 1'
#
loop_
_entity.id
_entity.type
_entity.pdbx_description
1 polymer ?
#
loop_
_entity_poly.entity_id
_entity_poly.type
_entity_poly.pdbx_seq_one_letter_code
_entity_poly.pdbx_strand_id
1 'polypeptide(L)'
;MQKKIPLPFASRADVDAYLNGEDIECLLCGRRFLILSGKHLKSIHGVTSNEYRKMFCIPAGRGLAGSIYRKQRSDIARNLHNTGRINANPKVASDAARASGRGQRVAWDISEQAERAAKIDRPQIPPGSKRADGRDALRAREYQRKYRSR
;
A
#
# COMPACT_ATOMS: atom_id res chain seq x y z
N MET A 1 1.84 -26.19 20.90
CA MET A 1 0.87 -25.17 21.34
C MET A 1 1.04 -23.92 20.49
N GLN A 2 0.16 -23.69 19.51
CA GLN A 2 0.19 -22.47 18.72
C GLN A 2 -0.46 -21.37 19.54
N LYS A 3 0.35 -20.47 20.13
CA LYS A 3 -0.16 -19.24 20.73
C LYS A 3 -0.89 -18.49 19.61
N LYS A 4 -2.22 -18.34 19.73
CA LYS A 4 -2.97 -17.40 18.89
C LYS A 4 -2.43 -16.02 19.20
N ILE A 5 -1.54 -15.51 18.34
CA ILE A 5 -1.06 -14.14 18.45
C ILE A 5 -2.24 -13.27 18.00
N PRO A 6 -2.79 -12.41 18.87
CA PRO A 6 -3.88 -11.51 18.47
C PRO A 6 -3.41 -10.66 17.29
N LEU A 7 -4.32 -10.36 16.35
CA LEU A 7 -4.05 -9.47 15.23
C LEU A 7 -3.67 -8.10 15.81
N PRO A 8 -2.41 -7.65 15.68
CA PRO A 8 -1.91 -6.53 16.46
C PRO A 8 -2.33 -5.18 15.88
N PHE A 9 -2.75 -5.13 14.62
CA PHE A 9 -3.03 -3.88 13.92
C PHE A 9 -4.46 -3.84 13.39
N ALA A 10 -5.24 -2.89 13.90
CA ALA A 10 -6.62 -2.63 13.50
C ALA A 10 -6.76 -1.36 12.67
N SER A 11 -5.74 -0.50 12.65
CA SER A 11 -5.75 0.76 11.92
C SER A 11 -4.43 1.04 11.22
N ARG A 12 -4.47 2.04 10.33
CA ARG A 12 -3.26 2.56 9.70
C ARG A 12 -2.27 3.13 10.70
N ALA A 13 -2.77 3.80 11.73
CA ALA A 13 -1.94 4.44 12.75
C ALA A 13 -1.10 3.39 13.49
N ASP A 14 -1.68 2.22 13.82
CA ASP A 14 -0.96 1.15 14.54
C ASP A 14 0.18 0.58 13.69
N VAL A 15 -0.09 0.31 12.40
CA VAL A 15 0.94 -0.16 11.47
C VAL A 15 2.05 0.87 11.32
N ASP A 16 1.70 2.14 11.25
CA ASP A 16 2.67 3.21 11.05
C ASP A 16 3.52 3.42 12.31
N ALA A 17 2.93 3.34 13.50
CA ALA A 17 3.66 3.36 14.77
C ALA A 17 4.70 2.21 14.83
N TYR A 18 4.30 0.99 14.47
CA TYR A 18 5.18 -0.16 14.42
C TYR A 18 6.32 -0.01 13.39
N LEU A 19 6.03 0.52 12.20
CA LEU A 19 7.01 0.64 11.13
C LEU A 19 7.92 1.88 11.27
N ASN A 20 7.53 2.90 12.01
CA ASN A 20 8.27 4.16 12.10
C ASN A 20 9.49 4.11 13.03
N GLY A 21 9.63 3.04 13.81
CA GLY A 21 10.87 2.77 14.55
C GLY A 21 12.10 2.75 13.64
N GLU A 22 13.25 3.12 14.20
CA GLU A 22 14.55 3.07 13.49
C GLU A 22 14.84 1.67 12.97
N ASP A 23 14.60 0.68 13.84
CA ASP A 23 14.57 -0.75 13.54
C ASP A 23 13.15 -1.30 13.65
N ILE A 24 12.88 -2.35 12.87
CA ILE A 24 11.64 -3.10 12.91
C ILE A 24 11.78 -4.34 13.80
N GLU A 25 10.83 -4.54 14.70
CA GLU A 25 10.76 -5.71 15.57
C GLU A 25 10.02 -6.88 14.89
N CYS A 26 10.53 -8.10 14.96
CA CYS A 26 9.80 -9.26 14.49
C CYS A 26 8.72 -9.66 15.49
N LEU A 27 7.44 -9.57 15.12
CA LEU A 27 6.29 -9.90 15.97
C LEU A 27 6.19 -11.40 16.32
N LEU A 28 6.99 -12.25 15.69
CA LEU A 28 7.06 -13.68 16.02
C LEU A 28 8.13 -14.01 17.08
N CYS A 29 9.17 -13.19 17.22
CA CYS A 29 10.28 -13.49 18.15
C CYS A 29 10.82 -12.30 18.96
N GLY A 30 10.30 -11.09 18.77
CA GLY A 30 10.72 -9.87 19.49
C GLY A 30 12.08 -9.30 19.10
N ARG A 31 12.79 -9.91 18.14
CA ARG A 31 14.12 -9.43 17.71
C ARG A 31 14.01 -8.24 16.78
N ARG A 32 14.93 -7.28 16.90
CA ARG A 32 14.97 -6.05 16.09
C ARG A 32 15.93 -6.18 14.91
N PHE A 33 15.55 -5.61 13.78
CA PHE A 33 16.31 -5.65 12.53
C PHE A 33 16.12 -4.33 11.76
N LEU A 34 17.09 -3.96 10.92
CA LEU A 34 16.89 -2.90 9.92
C LEU A 34 15.83 -3.27 8.87
N ILE A 35 15.78 -4.56 8.52
CA ILE A 35 14.84 -5.15 7.55
C ILE A 35 14.45 -6.55 8.00
N LEU A 36 13.16 -6.84 8.06
CA LEU A 36 12.66 -8.21 8.14
C LEU A 36 12.75 -8.85 6.74
N SER A 37 13.96 -9.25 6.40
CA SER A 37 14.26 -9.93 5.15
C SER A 37 13.76 -11.37 5.16
N GLY A 38 13.65 -11.96 3.96
CA GLY A 38 13.35 -13.38 3.79
C GLY A 38 14.34 -14.30 4.54
N LYS A 39 15.59 -13.86 4.79
CA LYS A 39 16.55 -14.65 5.57
C LYS A 39 16.06 -14.88 7.00
N HIS A 40 15.57 -13.84 7.68
CA HIS A 40 15.04 -14.01 9.03
C HIS A 40 13.69 -14.75 9.00
N LEU A 41 12.74 -14.26 8.21
CA LEU A 41 11.39 -14.82 8.21
C LEU A 41 11.34 -16.27 7.73
N LYS A 42 12.04 -16.60 6.63
CA LYS A 42 12.05 -17.94 6.06
C LYS A 42 12.91 -18.90 6.87
N SER A 43 14.12 -18.50 7.28
CA SER A 43 15.04 -19.43 7.96
C SER A 43 14.70 -19.67 9.43
N ILE A 44 14.12 -18.69 10.13
CA ILE A 44 13.75 -18.84 11.56
C ILE A 44 12.30 -19.27 11.71
N HIS A 45 11.40 -18.68 10.93
CA HIS A 45 9.96 -18.83 11.15
C HIS A 45 9.25 -19.64 10.06
N GLY A 46 9.96 -20.02 8.98
CA GLY A 46 9.36 -20.77 7.88
C GLY A 46 8.29 -20.00 7.10
N VAL A 47 8.14 -18.69 7.32
CA VAL A 47 7.12 -17.85 6.68
C VAL A 47 7.73 -16.91 5.65
N THR A 48 6.98 -16.66 4.59
CA THR A 48 7.29 -15.62 3.61
C THR A 48 6.89 -14.25 4.13
N SER A 49 7.46 -13.19 3.56
CA SER A 49 7.06 -11.82 3.88
C SER A 49 5.59 -11.53 3.59
N ASN A 50 4.98 -12.21 2.60
CA ASN A 50 3.56 -12.05 2.29
C ASN A 50 2.67 -12.74 3.33
N GLU A 51 3.06 -13.93 3.81
CA GLU A 51 2.34 -14.61 4.90
C GLU A 51 2.45 -13.82 6.19
N TYR A 52 3.66 -13.35 6.54
CA TYR A 52 3.87 -12.47 7.69
C TYR A 52 2.95 -11.25 7.65
N ARG A 53 2.86 -10.57 6.50
CA ARG A 53 1.95 -9.44 6.32
C ARG A 53 0.49 -9.81 6.54
N LYS A 54 0.04 -10.95 6.00
CA LYS A 54 -1.35 -11.44 6.18
C LYS A 54 -1.63 -11.77 7.64
N MET A 55 -0.71 -12.44 8.34
CA MET A 55 -0.84 -12.80 9.75
C MET A 55 -1.03 -11.60 10.66
N PHE A 56 -0.38 -10.48 10.35
CA PHE A 56 -0.41 -9.28 11.18
C PHE A 56 -1.23 -8.14 10.56
N CYS A 57 -2.04 -8.40 9.53
CA CYS A 57 -2.83 -7.39 8.84
C CYS A 57 -2.02 -6.17 8.35
N ILE A 58 -0.79 -6.38 7.87
CA ILE A 58 0.07 -5.32 7.30
C ILE A 58 -0.19 -5.24 5.78
N PRO A 59 -0.55 -4.08 5.21
CA PRO A 59 -0.77 -3.94 3.76
C PRO A 59 0.48 -4.27 2.93
N ALA A 60 0.31 -4.90 1.75
CA ALA A 60 1.42 -5.32 0.88
C ALA A 60 2.32 -4.17 0.41
N GLY A 61 1.75 -2.96 0.29
CA GLY A 61 2.48 -1.74 -0.07
C GLY A 61 3.42 -1.20 1.02
N ARG A 62 3.33 -1.68 2.27
CA ARG A 62 4.24 -1.29 3.36
C ARG A 62 5.46 -2.22 3.40
N GLY A 63 6.65 -1.63 3.36
CA GLY A 63 7.91 -2.35 3.52
C GLY A 63 8.13 -2.79 4.96
N LEU A 64 8.56 -4.05 5.16
CA LEU A 64 8.92 -4.61 6.47
C LEU A 64 10.36 -4.19 6.84
N ALA A 65 10.58 -2.88 6.94
CA ALA A 65 11.87 -2.29 7.25
C ALA A 65 11.69 -1.05 8.12
N GLY A 66 12.71 -0.78 8.94
CA GLY A 66 12.75 0.39 9.79
C GLY A 66 12.85 1.70 9.00
N SER A 67 12.59 2.82 9.67
CA SER A 67 12.56 4.16 9.06
C SER A 67 13.92 4.57 8.47
N ILE A 68 15.03 4.25 9.15
CA ILE A 68 16.39 4.56 8.69
C ILE A 68 16.67 3.89 7.35
N TYR A 69 16.44 2.58 7.26
CA TYR A 69 16.67 1.84 6.03
C TYR A 69 15.79 2.34 4.88
N ARG A 70 14.51 2.62 5.15
CA ARG A 70 13.58 3.15 4.15
C ARG A 70 14.03 4.52 3.63
N LYS A 71 14.54 5.39 4.52
CA LYS A 71 15.09 6.71 4.14
C LYS A 71 16.30 6.54 3.24
N GLN A 72 17.29 5.74 3.63
CA GLN A 72 18.47 5.46 2.82
C GLN A 72 18.12 4.93 1.43
N ARG A 73 17.18 3.96 1.34
CA ARG A 73 16.72 3.43 0.05
C ARG A 73 15.98 4.46 -0.79
N SER A 74 15.22 5.35 -0.16
CA SER A 74 14.57 6.47 -0.84
C SER A 74 15.57 7.47 -1.38
N ASP A 75 16.61 7.80 -0.61
CA ASP A 75 17.69 8.72 -1.03
C ASP A 75 18.47 8.13 -2.23
N ILE A 76 18.82 6.84 -2.17
CA ILE A 76 19.46 6.14 -3.28
C ILE A 76 18.57 6.17 -4.53
N ALA A 77 17.28 5.88 -4.39
CA ALA A 77 16.34 5.91 -5.52
C ALA A 77 16.22 7.31 -6.13
N ARG A 78 16.18 8.36 -5.30
CA ARG A 78 16.18 9.76 -5.74
C ARG A 78 17.46 10.12 -6.48
N ASN A 79 18.63 9.71 -5.96
CA ASN A 79 19.91 9.96 -6.61
C ASN A 79 20.03 9.25 -7.96
N LEU A 80 19.56 8.00 -8.07
CA LEU A 80 19.56 7.26 -9.33
C LEU A 80 18.66 7.90 -10.38
N HIS A 81 17.52 8.44 -9.97
CA HIS A 81 16.63 9.21 -10.84
C HIS A 81 17.29 10.52 -11.28
N ASN A 82 17.85 11.29 -10.34
CA ASN A 82 18.48 12.58 -10.62
C ASN A 82 19.71 12.46 -11.53
N THR A 83 20.47 11.37 -11.41
CA THR A 83 21.64 11.09 -12.26
C THR A 83 21.27 10.52 -13.63
N GLY A 84 19.98 10.33 -13.93
CA GLY A 84 19.51 9.76 -15.19
C GLY A 84 19.86 8.28 -15.38
N ARG A 85 20.42 7.61 -14.37
CA ARG A 85 20.73 6.17 -14.40
C ARG A 85 19.48 5.29 -14.45
N ILE A 86 18.34 5.82 -14.01
CA ILE A 86 17.03 5.18 -14.11
C ILE A 86 16.07 6.13 -14.81
N ASN A 87 15.56 5.72 -15.97
CA ASN A 87 14.46 6.41 -16.65
C ASN A 87 13.13 5.82 -16.17
N ALA A 88 12.37 6.59 -15.39
CA ALA A 88 11.07 6.16 -14.87
C ALA A 88 9.98 6.35 -15.92
N ASN A 89 9.87 5.46 -16.91
CA ASN A 89 8.73 5.45 -17.83
C ASN A 89 7.43 5.18 -17.03
N PRO A 90 6.49 6.15 -16.93
CA PRO A 90 5.33 6.02 -16.06
C PRO A 90 4.40 4.87 -16.45
N LYS A 91 4.30 4.56 -17.73
CA LYS A 91 3.43 3.48 -18.22
C LYS A 91 3.98 2.11 -17.83
N VAL A 92 5.26 1.87 -18.08
CA VAL A 92 5.93 0.62 -17.71
C VAL A 92 5.88 0.43 -16.19
N ALA A 93 6.14 1.49 -15.42
CA ALA A 93 6.04 1.45 -13.97
C ALA A 93 4.62 1.13 -13.48
N SER A 94 3.59 1.73 -14.08
CA SER A 94 2.19 1.46 -13.75
C SER A 94 1.79 0.02 -14.07
N ASP A 95 2.19 -0.51 -15.23
CA ASP A 95 1.84 -1.86 -15.64
C ASP A 95 2.56 -2.90 -14.74
N ALA A 96 3.83 -2.68 -14.40
CA ALA A 96 4.54 -3.49 -13.42
C ALA A 96 3.91 -3.41 -12.01
N ALA A 97 3.46 -2.22 -11.58
CA ALA A 97 2.80 -2.04 -10.29
C ALA A 97 1.49 -2.84 -10.19
N ARG A 98 0.69 -2.87 -11.26
CA ARG A 98 -0.55 -3.68 -11.33
C ARG A 98 -0.25 -5.17 -11.16
N ALA A 99 0.81 -5.68 -11.79
CA ALA A 99 1.22 -7.08 -11.70
C ALA A 99 1.88 -7.45 -10.35
N SER A 100 2.46 -6.48 -9.64
CA SER A 100 3.28 -6.71 -8.44
C SER A 100 2.53 -7.20 -7.19
N GLY A 101 1.19 -7.22 -7.21
CA GLY A 101 0.39 -7.55 -6.03
C GLY A 101 0.44 -6.49 -4.91
N ARG A 102 1.11 -5.34 -5.11
CA ARG A 102 1.13 -4.22 -4.16
C ARG A 102 -0.26 -3.66 -3.84
N GLY A 103 -1.25 -3.92 -4.70
CA GLY A 103 -2.65 -3.55 -4.51
C GLY A 103 -3.41 -4.41 -3.49
N GLN A 104 -2.79 -5.46 -2.93
CA GLN A 104 -3.40 -6.28 -1.88
C GLN A 104 -3.52 -5.45 -0.59
N ARG A 105 -4.77 -5.06 -0.28
CA ARG A 105 -5.16 -4.28 0.89
C ARG A 105 -5.85 -5.17 1.92
N VAL A 106 -5.72 -4.80 3.18
CA VAL A 106 -6.39 -5.47 4.30
C VAL A 106 -7.74 -4.80 4.56
N ALA A 107 -8.65 -5.48 5.28
CA ALA A 107 -10.03 -5.01 5.45
C ALA A 107 -10.13 -3.59 6.03
N TRP A 108 -9.38 -3.27 7.08
CA TRP A 108 -9.38 -1.93 7.68
C TRP A 108 -8.77 -0.86 6.76
N ASP A 109 -7.81 -1.21 5.90
CA ASP A 109 -7.20 -0.27 4.95
C ASP A 109 -8.21 0.09 3.84
N ILE A 110 -9.07 -0.87 3.47
CA ILE A 110 -10.17 -0.65 2.53
C ILE A 110 -11.23 0.27 3.14
N SER A 111 -11.63 0.04 4.40
CA SER A 111 -12.64 0.87 5.08
C SER A 111 -12.14 2.30 5.29
N GLU A 112 -10.92 2.49 5.80
CA GLU A 112 -10.32 3.82 5.95
C GLU A 112 -10.22 4.55 4.61
N GLN A 113 -9.84 3.86 3.53
CA GLN A 113 -9.81 4.48 2.20
C GLN A 113 -11.21 4.87 1.73
N ALA A 114 -12.23 4.06 1.99
CA ALA A 114 -13.61 4.37 1.65
C ALA A 114 -14.11 5.62 2.39
N GLU A 115 -13.80 5.74 3.69
CA GLU A 115 -14.12 6.93 4.49
C GLU A 115 -13.43 8.19 3.95
N ARG A 116 -12.13 8.11 3.64
CA ARG A 116 -11.39 9.23 3.02
C ARG A 116 -12.01 9.61 1.68
N ALA A 117 -12.37 8.63 0.85
CA ALA A 117 -12.98 8.86 -0.45
C ALA A 117 -14.40 9.44 -0.38
N ALA A 118 -15.13 9.21 0.72
CA ALA A 118 -16.44 9.80 0.98
C ALA A 118 -16.35 11.28 1.37
N LYS A 119 -15.26 11.70 2.03
CA LYS A 119 -14.99 13.10 2.43
C LYS A 119 -14.50 13.99 1.29
N ILE A 120 -14.09 13.41 0.16
CA ILE A 120 -13.66 14.19 -1.02
C ILE A 120 -14.89 14.86 -1.62
N ASP A 121 -14.89 16.20 -1.62
CA ASP A 121 -15.91 17.00 -2.28
C ASP A 121 -15.96 16.69 -3.79
N ARG A 122 -17.16 16.55 -4.32
CA ARG A 122 -17.42 16.17 -5.72
C ARG A 122 -18.35 17.24 -6.29
N PRO A 123 -17.99 17.82 -7.45
CA PRO A 123 -17.45 17.07 -8.58
C PRO A 123 -16.05 17.50 -9.04
N GLN A 124 -15.14 16.53 -9.24
CA GLN A 124 -13.82 16.76 -9.89
C GLN A 124 -13.91 17.12 -11.38
N ILE A 125 -15.13 17.14 -11.93
CA ILE A 125 -15.43 17.39 -13.32
C ILE A 125 -16.42 18.56 -13.31
N PRO A 126 -16.03 19.75 -13.78
CA PRO A 126 -16.91 20.91 -13.78
C PRO A 126 -18.22 20.62 -14.52
N PRO A 127 -19.36 21.17 -14.09
CA PRO A 127 -20.62 21.07 -14.83
C PRO A 127 -20.45 21.49 -16.31
N GLY A 128 -20.96 20.68 -17.24
CA GLY A 128 -20.84 20.92 -18.68
C GLY A 128 -19.52 20.50 -19.33
N SER A 129 -18.55 20.01 -18.56
CA SER A 129 -17.34 19.43 -19.15
C SER A 129 -17.63 18.09 -19.85
N LYS A 130 -16.93 17.88 -20.96
CA LYS A 130 -17.10 16.72 -21.84
C LYS A 130 -16.06 15.64 -21.50
N ARG A 131 -16.43 14.38 -21.67
CA ARG A 131 -15.47 13.27 -21.65
C ARG A 131 -14.67 13.23 -22.96
N ALA A 132 -13.65 12.38 -23.03
CA ALA A 132 -12.82 12.21 -24.23
C ALA A 132 -13.60 11.79 -25.50
N ASP A 133 -14.82 11.27 -25.34
CA ASP A 133 -15.74 10.88 -26.41
C ASP A 133 -16.78 11.98 -26.77
N GLY A 134 -16.62 13.19 -26.23
CA GLY A 134 -17.49 14.34 -26.51
C GLY A 134 -18.82 14.37 -25.76
N ARG A 135 -19.16 13.32 -24.99
CA ARG A 135 -20.40 13.25 -24.21
C ARG A 135 -20.30 14.09 -22.94
N ASP A 136 -21.42 14.65 -22.52
CA ASP A 136 -21.53 15.34 -21.23
C ASP A 136 -21.16 14.38 -20.09
N ALA A 137 -20.19 14.79 -19.28
CA ALA A 137 -19.60 13.92 -18.26
C ALA A 137 -20.54 13.68 -17.07
N LEU A 138 -21.44 14.61 -16.76
CA LEU A 138 -22.45 14.43 -15.71
C LEU A 138 -23.54 13.46 -16.15
N ARG A 139 -24.10 13.64 -17.35
CA ARG A 139 -25.13 12.77 -17.93
C ARG A 139 -24.63 11.33 -18.09
N ALA A 140 -23.38 11.15 -18.54
CA ALA A 140 -22.77 9.84 -18.62
C ALA A 140 -22.61 9.17 -17.24
N ARG A 141 -22.32 9.95 -16.19
CA ARG A 141 -22.18 9.47 -14.82
C ARG A 141 -23.54 9.08 -14.22
N GLU A 142 -24.58 9.87 -14.45
CA GLU A 142 -25.95 9.57 -14.03
C GLU A 142 -26.46 8.29 -14.67
N TYR A 143 -26.26 8.13 -15.99
CA TYR A 143 -26.59 6.89 -16.69
C TYR A 143 -25.92 5.67 -16.04
N GLN A 144 -24.61 5.75 -15.75
CA GLN A 144 -23.88 4.67 -15.09
C GLN A 144 -24.41 4.37 -13.69
N ARG A 145 -24.78 5.38 -12.90
CA ARG A 145 -25.39 5.19 -11.57
C ARG A 145 -26.72 4.46 -11.67
N LYS A 146 -27.61 4.90 -12.57
CA LYS A 146 -28.93 4.29 -12.80
C LYS A 146 -28.82 2.84 -13.30
N TYR A 147 -27.82 2.56 -14.12
CA TYR A 147 -27.54 1.20 -14.59
C TYR A 147 -27.02 0.30 -13.45
N ARG A 148 -26.11 0.79 -12.60
CA ARG A 148 -25.57 0.03 -11.46
C ARG A 148 -26.54 -0.17 -10.30
N SER A 149 -27.62 0.62 -10.23
CA SER A 149 -28.68 0.50 -9.22
C SER A 149 -29.84 -0.40 -9.66
N ARG A 150 -29.79 -0.93 -10.89
CA ARG A 150 -30.69 -1.97 -11.39
C ARG A 150 -30.03 -3.33 -11.20
#